data_AF-A0A8J2HB69-F1
#
_entry.id   AF-A0A8J2HB69-F1
#
_cell.length_a   1.000
_cell.length_b   1.000
_cell.length_c   1.000
_cell.angle_alpha   90.00
_cell.angle_beta   90.00
_cell.angle_gamma   90.00
#
_symmetry.space_group_name_H-M   'P 1'
#
loop_
_entity.id
_entity.type
_entity.pdbx_description
1 polymer ?
#
loop_
_entity_poly.entity_id
_entity_poly.type
_entity_poly.pdbx_seq_one_letter_code
_entity_poly.pdbx_strand_id
1 'polypeptide(L)'
;MCANTIAVSYADLLGEQLTDEHRQSCLRVCEETIEYFNSILLDPGTTIQVRRSVQAHINQLNWFADQFSRLGNQVVGGDLNQGVKWKDLENAFAGNIQTGCVINQRHKDPASFLQASRDIIINKVQSVLRDLAGLKVNVELFCTFRKQEDVEERKSFITKSHFEHEGSGWSLLGPNSLMVTMSRFIPTQVGNSTFVRLPRDIIRKNAVTNIQNNDEFCFL
;
A
#
# COMPACT_ATOMS: atom_id res chain seq x y z
N MET A 1 10.47 0.09 -19.65
CA MET A 1 9.90 1.47 -19.61
C MET A 1 9.63 1.81 -18.14
N CYS A 2 10.01 2.99 -17.67
CA CYS A 2 9.92 3.39 -16.25
C CYS A 2 8.51 3.94 -15.94
N ALA A 3 8.00 3.80 -14.70
CA ALA A 3 6.74 4.42 -14.30
C ALA A 3 6.74 5.95 -14.49
N ASN A 4 7.91 6.61 -14.48
CA ASN A 4 8.02 8.02 -14.85
C ASN A 4 7.66 8.29 -16.32
N THR A 5 7.98 7.39 -17.25
CA THR A 5 7.59 7.55 -18.66
C THR A 5 6.06 7.50 -18.79
N ILE A 6 5.40 6.60 -18.06
CA ILE A 6 3.93 6.48 -18.05
C ILE A 6 3.27 7.64 -17.31
N ALA A 7 3.91 8.16 -16.26
CA ALA A 7 3.44 9.35 -15.55
C ALA A 7 3.53 10.62 -16.40
N VAL A 8 4.62 10.78 -17.16
CA VAL A 8 4.78 11.87 -18.13
C VAL A 8 3.73 11.73 -19.24
N SER A 9 3.58 10.53 -19.82
CA SER A 9 2.51 10.27 -20.80
C SER A 9 1.12 10.59 -20.22
N TYR A 10 0.81 10.22 -18.98
CA TYR A 10 -0.49 10.56 -18.37
C TYR A 10 -0.66 12.07 -18.16
N ALA A 11 0.39 12.79 -17.75
CA ALA A 11 0.34 14.24 -17.55
C ALA A 11 0.15 14.99 -18.87
N ASP A 12 0.86 14.58 -19.93
CA ASP A 12 0.72 15.12 -21.29
C ASP A 12 -0.70 14.90 -21.83
N LEU A 13 -1.34 13.81 -21.40
CA LEU A 13 -2.67 13.38 -21.83
C LEU A 13 -3.84 14.05 -21.08
N LEU A 14 -3.59 14.78 -19.98
CA LEU A 14 -4.64 15.50 -19.25
C LEU A 14 -5.14 16.77 -19.98
N GLY A 15 -4.50 17.15 -21.10
CA GLY A 15 -4.82 18.36 -21.89
C GLY A 15 -5.34 18.09 -23.32
N GLU A 16 -5.29 16.85 -23.83
CA GLU A 16 -5.73 16.50 -25.19
C GLU A 16 -6.87 15.47 -25.16
N GLN A 17 -7.74 15.48 -26.19
CA GLN A 17 -8.71 14.40 -26.36
C GLN A 17 -7.97 13.10 -26.69
N LEU A 18 -7.79 12.23 -25.70
CA LEU A 18 -7.31 10.87 -25.90
C LEU A 18 -8.20 10.14 -26.91
N THR A 19 -7.60 9.71 -28.02
CA THR A 19 -8.25 8.75 -28.92
C THR A 19 -8.34 7.40 -28.23
N ASP A 20 -9.34 6.59 -28.62
CA ASP A 20 -9.50 5.24 -28.10
C ASP A 20 -8.26 4.36 -28.34
N GLU A 21 -7.55 4.59 -29.44
CA GLU A 21 -6.29 3.93 -29.77
C GLU A 21 -5.17 4.28 -28.79
N HIS A 22 -5.00 5.57 -28.45
CA HIS A 22 -4.02 5.99 -27.45
C HIS A 22 -4.35 5.44 -26.07
N ARG A 23 -5.63 5.41 -25.68
CA ARG A 23 -6.08 4.81 -24.42
C ARG A 23 -5.71 3.33 -24.34
N GLN A 24 -6.03 2.56 -25.40
CA GLN A 24 -5.69 1.14 -25.52
C GLN A 24 -4.18 0.91 -25.47
N SER A 25 -3.39 1.78 -26.11
CA SER A 25 -1.93 1.73 -26.06
C SER A 25 -1.40 1.93 -24.64
N CYS A 26 -1.86 2.96 -23.93
CA CYS A 26 -1.45 3.22 -22.55
C CYS A 26 -1.83 2.09 -21.58
N LEU A 27 -3.04 1.52 -21.73
CA LEU A 27 -3.48 0.35 -20.97
C LEU A 27 -2.54 -0.84 -21.17
N ARG A 28 -2.25 -1.16 -22.43
CA ARG A 28 -1.35 -2.27 -22.79
C ARG A 28 0.04 -2.10 -22.20
N VAL A 29 0.62 -0.88 -22.30
CA VAL A 29 1.92 -0.58 -21.71
C VAL A 29 1.90 -0.77 -20.19
N CYS A 30 0.82 -0.37 -19.51
CA CYS A 30 0.68 -0.61 -18.07
C CYS A 30 0.64 -2.12 -17.77
N GLU A 31 -0.17 -2.89 -18.49
CA GLU A 31 -0.35 -4.33 -18.30
C GLU A 31 0.96 -5.11 -18.55
N GLU A 32 1.62 -4.88 -19.69
CA GLU A 32 2.91 -5.52 -20.01
C GLU A 32 3.99 -5.16 -18.98
N THR A 33 4.02 -3.92 -18.50
CA THR A 33 4.99 -3.50 -17.48
C THR A 33 4.68 -4.13 -16.12
N ILE A 34 3.40 -4.27 -15.75
CA ILE A 34 2.98 -4.96 -14.53
C ILE A 34 3.39 -6.44 -14.61
N GLU A 35 3.16 -7.11 -15.73
CA GLU A 35 3.56 -8.51 -15.94
C GLU A 35 5.08 -8.69 -15.80
N TYR A 36 5.86 -7.81 -16.44
CA TYR A 36 7.31 -7.81 -16.28
C TYR A 36 7.74 -7.61 -14.83
N PHE A 37 7.14 -6.66 -14.12
CA PHE A 37 7.43 -6.42 -12.71
C PHE A 37 7.01 -7.58 -11.80
N ASN A 38 5.88 -8.24 -12.09
CA ASN A 38 5.49 -9.46 -11.39
C ASN A 38 6.53 -10.57 -11.59
N SER A 39 7.12 -10.69 -12.79
CA SER A 39 8.19 -11.67 -13.02
C SER A 39 9.42 -11.43 -12.14
N ILE A 40 9.76 -10.16 -11.85
CA ILE A 40 10.82 -9.79 -10.91
C ILE A 40 10.45 -10.16 -9.47
N LEU A 41 9.19 -9.99 -9.06
CA LEU A 41 8.76 -10.40 -7.71
C LEU A 41 8.85 -11.92 -7.50
N LEU A 42 8.70 -12.71 -8.56
CA LEU A 42 8.81 -14.17 -8.51
C LEU A 42 10.25 -14.68 -8.47
N ASP A 43 11.25 -13.87 -8.87
CA ASP A 43 12.66 -14.28 -8.84
C ASP A 43 13.24 -14.28 -7.40
N PRO A 44 13.61 -15.45 -6.84
CA PRO A 44 14.15 -15.54 -5.48
C PRO A 44 15.46 -14.76 -5.27
N GLY A 45 16.22 -14.47 -6.33
CA GLY A 45 17.46 -13.67 -6.27
C GLY A 45 17.23 -12.17 -6.09
N THR A 46 16.00 -11.69 -6.25
CA THR A 46 15.70 -10.25 -6.17
C THR A 46 15.80 -9.73 -4.74
N THR A 47 16.54 -8.63 -4.59
CA THR A 47 16.77 -7.99 -3.28
C THR A 47 15.51 -7.38 -2.69
N ILE A 48 15.49 -7.21 -1.35
CA ILE A 48 14.39 -6.59 -0.62
C ILE A 48 14.09 -5.18 -1.14
N GLN A 49 15.13 -4.38 -1.41
CA GLN A 49 14.96 -3.00 -1.88
C GLN A 49 14.30 -2.96 -3.26
N VAL A 50 14.72 -3.84 -4.17
CA VAL A 50 14.13 -3.95 -5.51
C VAL A 50 12.68 -4.42 -5.41
N ARG A 51 12.38 -5.44 -4.60
CA ARG A 51 11.01 -5.91 -4.35
C ARG A 51 10.06 -4.79 -3.91
N ARG A 52 10.49 -3.97 -2.94
CA ARG A 52 9.69 -2.81 -2.47
C ARG A 52 9.47 -1.79 -3.57
N SER A 53 10.54 -1.45 -4.30
CA SER A 53 10.45 -0.51 -5.42
C SER A 53 9.48 -1.02 -6.47
N VAL A 54 9.66 -2.24 -6.95
CA VAL A 54 8.82 -2.88 -7.97
C VAL A 54 7.36 -2.95 -7.52
N GLN A 55 7.10 -3.31 -6.27
CA GLN A 55 5.74 -3.36 -5.72
C GLN A 55 5.06 -1.98 -5.70
N ALA A 56 5.79 -0.93 -5.31
CA ALA A 56 5.30 0.44 -5.39
C ALA A 56 4.97 0.87 -6.83
N HIS A 57 5.82 0.49 -7.80
CA HIS A 57 5.59 0.78 -9.22
C HIS A 57 4.39 0.02 -9.77
N ILE A 58 4.22 -1.27 -9.43
CA ILE A 58 3.03 -2.06 -9.79
C ILE A 58 1.77 -1.36 -9.27
N ASN A 59 1.76 -0.92 -8.01
CA ASN A 59 0.62 -0.22 -7.43
C ASN A 59 0.30 1.09 -8.19
N GLN A 60 1.31 1.87 -8.57
CA GLN A 60 1.12 3.08 -9.38
C GLN A 60 0.58 2.77 -10.78
N LEU A 61 1.13 1.76 -11.46
CA LEU A 61 0.66 1.32 -12.79
C LEU A 61 -0.79 0.85 -12.76
N ASN A 62 -1.19 0.17 -11.69
CA ASN A 62 -2.58 -0.24 -11.48
C ASN A 62 -3.53 0.96 -11.35
N TRP A 63 -3.10 2.02 -10.66
CA TRP A 63 -3.87 3.26 -10.61
C TRP A 63 -3.98 3.93 -11.98
N PHE A 64 -2.88 4.04 -12.73
CA PHE A 64 -2.90 4.60 -14.08
C PHE A 64 -3.80 3.80 -15.03
N ALA A 65 -3.69 2.47 -15.02
CA ALA A 65 -4.53 1.60 -15.82
C ALA A 65 -6.03 1.83 -15.51
N ASP A 66 -6.39 1.99 -14.23
CA ASP A 66 -7.77 2.32 -13.87
C ASP A 66 -8.19 3.71 -14.37
N GLN A 67 -7.32 4.72 -14.32
CA GLN A 67 -7.61 6.04 -14.88
C GLN A 67 -7.81 5.98 -16.40
N PHE A 68 -6.92 5.32 -17.14
CA PHE A 68 -7.04 5.17 -18.60
C PHE A 68 -8.32 4.43 -19.00
N SER A 69 -8.65 3.34 -18.30
CA SER A 69 -9.88 2.58 -18.57
C SER A 69 -11.13 3.46 -18.46
N ARG A 70 -11.14 4.37 -17.47
CA ARG A 70 -12.27 5.24 -17.17
C ARG A 70 -12.40 6.46 -18.09
N LEU A 71 -11.33 6.88 -18.74
CA LEU A 71 -11.35 8.03 -19.66
C LEU A 71 -12.22 7.81 -20.89
N GLY A 72 -12.50 6.56 -21.29
CA GLY A 72 -13.33 6.26 -22.47
C GLY A 72 -14.71 5.66 -22.19
N ASN A 73 -15.12 5.48 -20.93
CA ASN A 73 -16.44 4.94 -20.60
C ASN A 73 -17.24 5.94 -19.76
N GLN A 74 -18.44 6.31 -20.24
CA GLN A 74 -19.49 6.82 -19.35
C GLN A 74 -19.74 5.75 -18.29
N VAL A 75 -19.62 6.16 -17.02
CA VAL A 75 -19.64 5.31 -15.82
C VAL A 75 -20.66 4.18 -15.93
N VAL A 76 -20.21 2.94 -16.15
CA VAL A 76 -21.08 1.76 -16.01
C VAL A 76 -21.30 1.57 -14.51
N GLY A 77 -22.43 2.09 -14.04
CA GLY A 77 -22.93 1.88 -12.69
C GLY A 77 -23.24 0.41 -12.47
N GLY A 78 -22.73 -0.15 -11.39
CA GLY A 78 -23.00 -1.55 -11.06
C GLY A 78 -22.29 -2.09 -9.84
N ASP A 79 -21.51 -1.30 -9.12
CA ASP A 79 -20.90 -1.73 -7.87
C ASP A 79 -21.10 -0.69 -6.78
N LEU A 80 -21.31 -1.14 -5.54
CA LEU A 80 -21.71 -0.31 -4.40
C LEU A 80 -20.80 0.93 -4.32
N ASN A 81 -21.43 2.09 -4.53
CA ASN A 81 -20.89 3.27 -5.21
C ASN A 81 -19.93 4.12 -4.35
N GLN A 82 -18.94 3.49 -3.71
CA GLN A 82 -18.01 4.12 -2.77
C GLN A 82 -16.84 4.86 -3.47
N GLY A 83 -16.76 4.80 -4.80
CA GLY A 83 -15.72 5.50 -5.57
C GLY A 83 -14.30 4.94 -5.37
N VAL A 84 -14.22 3.66 -5.00
CA VAL A 84 -12.97 2.92 -4.77
C VAL A 84 -13.10 1.50 -5.32
N LYS A 85 -11.96 0.88 -5.68
CA LYS A 85 -11.92 -0.47 -6.24
C LYS A 85 -10.77 -1.29 -5.64
N TRP A 86 -11.04 -2.51 -5.18
CA TRP A 86 -9.97 -3.43 -4.76
C TRP A 86 -9.29 -4.07 -5.98
N LYS A 87 -7.97 -4.21 -5.92
CA LYS A 87 -7.18 -5.01 -6.86
C LYS A 87 -6.15 -5.84 -6.09
N ASP A 88 -6.15 -7.15 -6.33
CA ASP A 88 -5.13 -8.03 -5.78
C ASP A 88 -3.78 -7.80 -6.48
N LEU A 89 -2.69 -7.88 -5.71
CA LEU A 89 -1.32 -7.65 -6.17
C LEU A 89 -0.45 -8.87 -5.85
N GLU A 90 0.57 -9.08 -6.67
CA GLU A 90 1.58 -10.11 -6.37
C GLU A 90 2.31 -9.81 -5.06
N ASN A 91 2.55 -10.88 -4.30
CA ASN A 91 3.25 -10.80 -3.03
C ASN A 91 4.74 -10.52 -3.27
N ALA A 92 5.23 -9.35 -2.85
CA ALA A 92 6.64 -9.05 -2.94
C ALA A 92 7.53 -9.86 -1.98
N PHE A 93 6.96 -10.45 -0.92
CA PHE A 93 7.67 -11.21 0.10
C PHE A 93 6.95 -12.52 0.40
N ALA A 94 7.70 -13.63 0.52
CA ALA A 94 7.15 -14.96 0.78
C ALA A 94 6.38 -15.07 2.12
N GLY A 95 6.67 -14.20 3.09
CA GLY A 95 5.92 -14.14 4.35
C GLY A 95 4.56 -13.45 4.26
N ASN A 96 4.25 -12.78 3.15
CA ASN A 96 2.95 -12.17 2.92
C ASN A 96 1.96 -13.25 2.50
N ILE A 97 0.79 -13.22 3.10
CA ILE A 97 -0.33 -14.09 2.75
C ILE A 97 -1.06 -13.46 1.57
N GLN A 98 -1.34 -12.16 1.65
CA GLN A 98 -2.03 -11.43 0.61
C GLN A 98 -1.53 -9.99 0.55
N THR A 99 -1.35 -9.49 -0.67
CA THR A 99 -1.15 -8.08 -0.96
C THR A 99 -2.26 -7.63 -1.88
N GLY A 100 -2.83 -6.47 -1.63
CA GLY A 100 -3.75 -5.82 -2.55
C GLY A 100 -3.68 -4.31 -2.43
N CYS A 101 -4.38 -3.60 -3.29
CA CYS A 101 -4.56 -2.16 -3.15
C CYS A 101 -6.01 -1.76 -3.39
N VAL A 102 -6.41 -0.70 -2.70
CA VAL A 102 -7.63 0.04 -3.00
C VAL A 102 -7.24 1.17 -3.95
N ILE A 103 -7.81 1.17 -5.15
CA ILE A 103 -7.61 2.19 -6.18
C ILE A 103 -8.65 3.29 -5.98
N ASN A 104 -8.20 4.54 -5.88
CA ASN A 104 -9.10 5.69 -5.82
C ASN A 104 -9.66 6.01 -7.20
N GLN A 105 -10.98 6.18 -7.28
CA GLN A 105 -11.66 6.56 -8.51
C GLN A 105 -12.25 7.98 -8.46
N ARG A 106 -12.57 8.54 -7.29
CA ARG A 106 -13.35 9.79 -7.20
C ARG A 106 -12.96 10.75 -6.08
N HIS A 107 -12.22 10.29 -5.08
CA HIS A 107 -11.94 11.08 -3.88
C HIS A 107 -10.81 12.07 -4.13
N LYS A 108 -10.96 13.32 -3.68
CA LYS A 108 -9.90 14.34 -3.79
C LYS A 108 -9.13 14.48 -2.48
N ASP A 109 -9.82 14.32 -1.36
CA ASP A 109 -9.23 14.40 -0.03
C ASP A 109 -8.87 12.99 0.50
N PRO A 110 -7.76 12.84 1.23
CA PRO A 110 -7.37 11.56 1.81
C PRO A 110 -8.37 11.01 2.81
N ALA A 111 -9.04 11.86 3.60
CA ALA A 111 -9.93 11.41 4.66
C ALA A 111 -11.14 10.64 4.10
N SER A 112 -11.81 11.18 3.08
CA SER A 112 -12.93 10.53 2.39
C SER A 112 -12.47 9.25 1.69
N PHE A 113 -11.29 9.25 1.07
CA PHE A 113 -10.73 8.06 0.44
C PHE A 113 -10.48 6.93 1.45
N LEU A 114 -9.87 7.24 2.60
CA LEU A 114 -9.61 6.26 3.66
C LEU A 114 -10.93 5.74 4.25
N GLN A 115 -11.92 6.61 4.43
CA GLN A 115 -13.24 6.22 4.91
C GLN A 115 -13.95 5.28 3.92
N ALA A 116 -13.91 5.60 2.63
CA ALA A 116 -14.47 4.75 1.58
C ALA A 116 -13.74 3.40 1.46
N SER A 117 -12.43 3.37 1.72
CA SER A 117 -11.62 2.14 1.68
C SER A 117 -11.87 1.20 2.86
N ARG A 118 -12.42 1.73 3.97
CA ARG A 118 -12.51 1.04 5.26
C ARG A 118 -13.20 -0.31 5.16
N ASP A 119 -14.41 -0.34 4.62
CA ASP A 119 -15.25 -1.54 4.64
C ASP A 119 -14.68 -2.65 3.76
N ILE A 120 -14.16 -2.29 2.58
CA ILE A 120 -13.48 -3.23 1.67
C ILE A 120 -12.28 -3.87 2.37
N ILE A 121 -11.46 -3.07 3.06
CA ILE A 121 -10.29 -3.56 3.77
C ILE A 121 -10.69 -4.44 4.95
N ILE A 122 -11.66 -4.02 5.76
CA ILE A 122 -12.14 -4.82 6.90
C ILE A 122 -12.66 -6.17 6.41
N ASN A 123 -13.47 -6.19 5.35
CA ASN A 123 -14.00 -7.43 4.78
C ASN A 123 -12.88 -8.37 4.29
N LYS A 124 -11.85 -7.83 3.62
CA LYS A 124 -10.68 -8.61 3.18
C LYS A 124 -9.87 -9.14 4.37
N VAL A 125 -9.60 -8.30 5.38
CA VAL A 125 -8.89 -8.68 6.60
C VAL A 125 -9.64 -9.78 7.35
N GLN A 126 -10.96 -9.60 7.58
CA GLN A 126 -11.80 -10.61 8.23
C GLN A 126 -11.81 -11.92 7.44
N SER A 127 -11.82 -11.83 6.11
CA SER A 127 -11.78 -13.01 5.26
C SER A 127 -10.51 -13.84 5.45
N VAL A 128 -9.36 -13.17 5.52
CA VAL A 128 -8.06 -13.83 5.73
C VAL A 128 -7.90 -14.31 7.18
N LEU A 129 -8.45 -13.58 8.15
CA LEU A 129 -8.34 -13.90 9.58
C LEU A 129 -9.10 -15.16 9.99
N ARG A 130 -10.14 -15.59 9.25
CA ARG A 130 -10.93 -16.79 9.58
C ARG A 130 -10.08 -18.05 9.76
N ASP A 131 -8.98 -18.15 9.01
CA ASP A 131 -8.14 -19.35 8.96
C ASP A 131 -6.79 -19.16 9.70
N LEU A 132 -6.64 -18.07 10.47
CA LEU A 132 -5.37 -17.69 11.07
C LEU A 132 -5.52 -17.27 12.54
N ALA A 133 -4.61 -17.76 13.38
CA ALA A 133 -4.52 -17.36 14.79
C ALA A 133 -4.12 -15.88 14.99
N GLY A 134 -3.54 -15.24 13.96
CA GLY A 134 -3.12 -13.86 14.02
C GLY A 134 -2.72 -13.32 12.65
N LEU A 135 -2.98 -12.03 12.43
CA LEU A 135 -2.67 -11.33 11.19
C LEU A 135 -1.99 -9.99 11.49
N LYS A 136 -0.90 -9.71 10.77
CA LYS A 136 -0.26 -8.39 10.73
C LYS A 136 -0.70 -7.70 9.45
N VAL A 137 -1.30 -6.54 9.59
CA VAL A 137 -1.75 -5.72 8.46
C VAL A 137 -0.90 -4.46 8.41
N ASN A 138 -0.22 -4.23 7.29
CA ASN A 138 0.45 -2.96 7.00
C ASN A 138 -0.33 -2.24 5.90
N VAL A 139 -0.43 -0.92 6.02
CA VAL A 139 -1.13 -0.07 5.05
C VAL A 139 -0.21 1.06 4.64
N GLU A 140 -0.16 1.34 3.34
CA GLU A 140 0.65 2.39 2.74
C GLU A 140 -0.21 3.21 1.76
N LEU A 141 -0.37 4.50 2.05
CA LEU A 141 -1.16 5.45 1.25
C LEU A 141 -0.27 6.10 0.20
N PHE A 142 -0.71 6.14 -1.05
CA PHE A 142 -0.02 6.81 -2.15
C PHE A 142 -0.79 8.06 -2.56
N CYS A 143 -0.09 9.20 -2.67
CA CYS A 143 -0.67 10.48 -3.05
C CYS A 143 0.20 11.20 -4.09
N THR A 144 -0.45 12.00 -4.94
CA THR A 144 0.24 12.93 -5.84
C THR A 144 0.28 14.32 -5.22
N PHE A 145 1.44 14.95 -5.27
CA PHE A 145 1.67 16.34 -4.89
C PHE A 145 2.12 17.13 -6.10
N ARG A 146 1.86 18.44 -6.09
CA ARG A 146 2.33 19.38 -7.10
C ARG A 146 3.07 20.54 -6.45
N LYS A 147 4.13 20.99 -7.09
CA LYS A 147 4.84 22.22 -6.74
C LYS A 147 4.79 23.18 -7.92
N GLN A 148 4.30 24.40 -7.67
CA GLN A 148 4.36 25.55 -8.60
C GLN A 148 3.98 25.20 -10.06
N GLU A 149 2.86 24.50 -10.26
CA GLU A 149 2.28 24.08 -11.55
C GLU A 149 3.12 23.14 -12.45
N ASP A 150 4.45 23.10 -12.32
CA ASP A 150 5.33 22.39 -13.27
C ASP A 150 5.77 20.99 -12.82
N VAL A 151 5.77 20.70 -11.51
CA VAL A 151 6.34 19.44 -10.98
C VAL A 151 5.32 18.66 -10.18
N GLU A 152 4.95 17.48 -10.67
CA GLU A 152 4.20 16.48 -9.91
C GLU A 152 5.12 15.41 -9.33
N GLU A 153 4.92 15.08 -8.05
CA GLU A 153 5.64 14.02 -7.36
C GLU A 153 4.65 13.07 -6.69
N ARG A 154 4.90 11.76 -6.79
CA ARG A 154 4.10 10.73 -6.10
C ARG A 154 4.86 10.26 -4.87
N LYS A 155 4.24 10.37 -3.71
CA LYS A 155 4.80 9.93 -2.43
C LYS A 155 3.90 8.92 -1.74
N SER A 156 4.53 8.05 -0.95
CA SER A 156 3.82 7.09 -0.12
C SER A 156 3.99 7.37 1.38
N PHE A 157 2.98 7.01 2.16
CA PHE A 157 2.87 7.29 3.58
C PHE A 157 2.42 6.04 4.33
N ILE A 158 3.22 5.65 5.32
CA ILE A 158 2.87 4.61 6.29
C ILE A 158 2.43 5.26 7.61
N THR A 159 1.85 4.49 8.53
CA THR A 159 1.32 4.98 9.82
C THR A 159 2.31 5.79 10.67
N LYS A 160 3.63 5.67 10.45
CA LYS A 160 4.68 6.42 11.16
C LYS A 160 5.30 7.57 10.35
N SER A 161 4.73 7.92 9.20
CA SER A 161 5.27 8.98 8.36
C SER A 161 5.01 10.36 8.98
N HIS A 162 6.04 11.21 9.02
CA HIS A 162 5.91 12.63 9.33
C HIS A 162 5.83 13.40 8.01
N PHE A 163 4.90 14.35 7.91
CA PHE A 163 4.78 15.20 6.73
C PHE A 163 5.73 16.39 6.85
N GLU A 164 6.83 16.37 6.11
CA GLU A 164 7.92 17.37 6.20
C GLU A 164 7.73 18.56 5.24
N HIS A 165 6.56 18.68 4.60
CA HIS A 165 6.35 19.64 3.51
C HIS A 165 5.60 20.91 3.88
N GLU A 166 5.27 21.11 5.16
CA GLU A 166 4.65 22.35 5.61
C GLU A 166 5.55 23.56 5.28
N GLY A 167 5.04 24.52 4.50
CA GLY A 167 5.80 25.70 4.06
C GLY A 167 6.77 25.49 2.89
N SER A 168 6.89 24.29 2.32
CA SER A 168 7.84 23.98 1.23
C SER A 168 7.31 24.19 -0.20
N GLY A 169 6.07 24.68 -0.32
CA GLY A 169 5.41 24.98 -1.59
C GLY A 169 4.75 23.78 -2.30
N TRP A 170 4.70 22.62 -1.65
CA TRP A 170 4.00 21.44 -2.15
C TRP A 170 2.52 21.47 -1.77
N SER A 171 1.65 21.20 -2.74
CA SER A 171 0.21 21.06 -2.55
C SER A 171 -0.22 19.64 -2.88
N LEU A 172 -1.05 19.04 -2.03
CA LEU A 172 -1.65 17.74 -2.30
C LEU A 172 -2.65 17.87 -3.46
N LEU A 173 -2.49 17.06 -4.51
CA LEU A 173 -3.49 16.93 -5.57
C LEU A 173 -4.58 15.92 -5.21
N GLY A 174 -4.19 14.82 -4.57
CA GLY A 174 -5.13 13.83 -4.06
C GLY A 174 -4.52 12.45 -3.84
N PRO A 175 -5.28 11.55 -3.20
CA PRO A 175 -4.88 10.17 -3.02
C PRO A 175 -5.00 9.37 -4.33
N ASN A 176 -4.05 8.48 -4.59
CA ASN A 176 -4.09 7.57 -5.75
C ASN A 176 -4.59 6.19 -5.34
N SER A 177 -3.95 5.60 -4.34
CA SER A 177 -4.29 4.24 -3.88
C SER A 177 -3.83 3.98 -2.46
N LEU A 178 -4.40 2.94 -1.86
CA LEU A 178 -4.06 2.47 -0.53
C LEU A 178 -3.63 1.00 -0.63
N MET A 179 -2.33 0.75 -0.53
CA MET A 179 -1.78 -0.60 -0.56
C MET A 179 -1.93 -1.25 0.80
N VAL A 180 -2.37 -2.51 0.83
CA VAL A 180 -2.61 -3.29 2.03
C VAL A 180 -1.85 -4.61 1.91
N THR A 181 -0.96 -4.84 2.87
CA THR A 181 -0.15 -6.05 2.95
C THR A 181 -0.49 -6.81 4.21
N MET A 182 -0.91 -8.06 4.05
CA MET A 182 -1.30 -8.95 5.12
C MET A 182 -0.31 -10.09 5.24
N SER A 183 0.26 -10.28 6.42
CA SER A 183 1.18 -11.38 6.73
C SER A 183 0.78 -12.08 8.01
N ARG A 184 1.18 -13.35 8.16
CA ARG A 184 0.87 -14.11 9.38
C ARG A 184 1.48 -13.37 10.58
N PHE A 185 0.65 -13.01 11.55
CA PHE A 185 1.19 -12.56 12.82
C PHE A 185 1.54 -13.79 13.63
N ILE A 186 2.84 -14.03 13.71
CA ILE A 186 3.40 -14.93 14.71
C ILE A 186 3.85 -14.01 15.82
N PRO A 187 3.10 -13.86 16.93
CA PRO A 187 3.67 -13.28 18.13
C PRO A 187 4.88 -14.16 18.44
N THR A 188 6.05 -13.60 18.21
CA THR A 188 7.39 -14.21 18.25
C THR A 188 7.46 -15.64 18.77
N GLN A 189 8.09 -16.50 17.98
CA GLN A 189 8.79 -17.69 18.46
C GLN A 189 9.67 -17.36 19.69
N VAL A 190 9.10 -17.42 20.89
CA VAL A 190 9.75 -17.75 22.15
C VAL A 190 8.66 -18.44 22.97
N GLY A 191 8.48 -19.74 22.73
CA GLY A 191 7.93 -20.59 23.77
C GLY A 191 8.82 -20.38 25.01
N ASN A 192 8.19 -20.06 26.12
CA ASN A 192 8.75 -19.68 27.42
C ASN A 192 9.07 -18.18 27.56
N SER A 193 8.14 -17.45 28.19
CA SER A 193 8.37 -16.23 28.99
C SER A 193 9.20 -15.11 28.34
N THR A 194 8.61 -13.91 28.20
CA THR A 194 9.34 -12.66 27.90
C THR A 194 10.22 -12.17 29.06
N PHE A 195 10.49 -13.02 30.06
CA PHE A 195 11.29 -12.70 31.22
C PHE A 195 12.72 -12.31 30.82
N VAL A 196 13.03 -11.03 31.02
CA VAL A 196 14.39 -10.51 30.87
C VAL A 196 15.07 -10.59 32.24
N ARG A 197 16.20 -11.31 32.32
CA ARG A 197 17.00 -11.34 33.54
C ARG A 197 17.64 -9.97 33.78
N LEU A 198 17.22 -9.28 34.82
CA LEU A 198 17.76 -7.97 35.17
C LEU A 198 19.23 -8.05 35.65
N PRO A 199 20.06 -7.02 35.36
CA PRO A 199 21.38 -6.87 35.97
C PRO A 199 21.34 -6.83 37.50
N ARG A 200 22.43 -7.29 38.16
CA ARG A 200 22.51 -7.40 39.62
C ARG A 200 22.22 -6.09 40.36
N ASP A 201 22.61 -4.96 39.78
CA ASP A 201 22.45 -3.64 40.39
C ASP A 201 20.99 -3.17 40.45
N ILE A 202 20.13 -3.71 39.58
CA ILE A 202 18.69 -3.43 39.59
C ILE A 202 17.98 -4.38 40.57
N ILE A 203 18.35 -5.66 40.56
CA ILE A 203 17.79 -6.67 41.48
C ILE A 203 18.01 -6.26 42.95
N ARG A 204 19.21 -5.77 43.28
CA ARG A 204 19.56 -5.38 44.66
C ARG A 204 18.79 -4.17 45.19
N LYS A 205 18.19 -3.36 44.31
CA LYS A 205 17.47 -2.15 44.71
C LYS A 205 16.08 -2.44 45.26
N ASN A 206 15.52 -3.63 45.02
CA ASN A 206 14.14 -4.00 45.38
C ASN A 206 13.06 -2.97 44.96
N ALA A 207 13.38 -2.08 44.02
CA ALA A 207 12.51 -0.99 43.57
C ALA A 207 11.72 -1.34 42.30
N VAL A 208 11.99 -2.51 41.71
CA VAL A 208 11.36 -2.98 40.48
C VAL A 208 10.92 -4.43 40.68
N THR A 209 9.66 -4.71 40.41
CA THR A 209 9.12 -6.08 40.42
C THR A 209 9.36 -6.71 39.04
N ASN A 210 10.29 -7.67 38.97
CA ASN A 210 10.56 -8.42 37.74
C ASN A 210 9.64 -9.64 37.66
N ILE A 211 8.46 -9.45 37.05
CA ILE A 211 7.44 -10.49 36.97
C ILE A 211 7.89 -11.56 35.97
N GLN A 212 8.08 -12.78 36.44
CA GLN A 212 8.33 -13.94 35.60
C GLN A 212 6.98 -14.56 35.24
N ASN A 213 6.64 -14.55 33.96
CA ASN A 213 5.43 -15.20 33.52
C ASN A 213 5.66 -16.71 33.33
N ASN A 214 4.84 -17.53 33.97
CA ASN A 214 4.89 -19.00 33.95
C ASN A 214 3.57 -19.62 33.42
N ASP A 215 2.67 -18.82 32.84
CA ASP A 215 1.45 -19.30 32.20
C ASP A 215 1.46 -19.06 30.67
N GLU A 216 0.41 -19.52 29.99
CA GLU A 216 0.24 -19.34 28.54
C GLU A 216 -0.30 -17.96 28.14
N PHE A 217 -0.50 -17.05 29.10
CA PHE A 217 -1.10 -15.73 28.88
C PHE A 217 -0.07 -14.63 29.09
N CYS A 218 0.45 -14.03 28.01
CA CYS A 218 1.27 -12.83 28.17
C CYS A 218 0.43 -11.67 28.74
N PHE A 219 0.96 -10.97 29.75
CA PHE A 219 0.51 -9.61 30.06
C PHE A 219 0.73 -8.75 28.81
N LEU A 220 -0.38 -8.36 28.16
CA LEU A 220 -0.43 -7.41 27.06
C LEU A 220 -0.06 -6.00 27.53
#